data_AF-A0A6P3I134-F1
#
_entry.id   AF-A0A6P3I134-F1
#
_cell.length_a   1.000
_cell.length_b   1.000
_cell.length_c   1.000
_cell.angle_alpha   90.00
_cell.angle_beta   90.00
_cell.angle_gamma   90.00
#
_symmetry.space_group_name_H-M   'P 1'
#
loop_
_entity.id
_entity.type
_entity.pdbx_description
1 polymer ?
#
loop_
_entity_poly.entity_id
_entity_poly.type
_entity_poly.pdbx_seq_one_letter_code
_entity_poly.pdbx_strand_id
1 'polypeptide(L)'
;MKQDPSKLSQGKLAPVVLGPEELWPPKLRPEVLRPEVPRAVDAGSGGFTDVCPQDRAKGNADLAYVLNADPCGHCLIINNVNFCRESGLRARTGSNIDCERMWRRFHLLQFVVEVKCDLTAKQMVQALMQLARQDHSALDCCVVVILSHGCQASHLQFPGAVYGTDGCPVSVERIVNTFNGTGCPSLRGKPKLFFIQACGGEQKDHGFEVESTSPEDKTPSSDPEADATPFQEGPRSIDEPDAVSSLPTPSDILVSYSTFPGFVSWRDPKSGSWYIETLDSIFEQWAHCEDLQTLLLRVANAVSVKGIYKQMPGCFNFLRKKLFFKT
;
A
#
# COMPACT_ATOMS: atom_id res chain seq x y z
N MET A 1 37.48 -15.33 -69.35
CA MET A 1 38.88 -14.96 -69.67
C MET A 1 39.04 -13.49 -69.30
N LYS A 2 39.87 -13.02 -68.37
CA LYS A 2 41.09 -13.52 -67.72
C LYS A 2 41.13 -13.01 -66.26
N GLN A 3 41.66 -13.83 -65.36
CA GLN A 3 42.31 -13.38 -64.11
C GLN A 3 43.71 -12.83 -64.45
N ASP A 4 44.24 -11.86 -63.69
CA ASP A 4 45.45 -11.99 -62.83
C ASP A 4 45.92 -10.63 -62.23
N PRO A 5 46.82 -10.59 -61.21
CA PRO A 5 46.59 -9.88 -59.96
C PRO A 5 47.83 -9.07 -59.47
N SER A 6 47.87 -8.82 -58.15
CA SER A 6 49.03 -8.49 -57.30
C SER A 6 49.32 -7.02 -56.98
N LYS A 7 49.19 -6.67 -55.68
CA LYS A 7 50.35 -6.45 -54.80
C LYS A 7 49.94 -6.46 -53.31
N LEU A 8 50.90 -6.92 -52.52
CA LEU A 8 50.85 -7.40 -51.13
C LEU A 8 50.90 -6.29 -50.06
N SER A 9 50.25 -6.61 -48.93
CA SER A 9 50.61 -6.38 -47.51
C SER A 9 51.00 -4.98 -47.00
N GLN A 10 50.28 -4.54 -45.95
CA GLN A 10 50.87 -4.38 -44.61
C GLN A 10 49.77 -4.29 -43.55
N GLY A 11 49.82 -5.20 -42.57
CA GLY A 11 48.97 -5.14 -41.39
C GLY A 11 49.35 -3.97 -40.49
N LYS A 12 48.36 -3.43 -39.78
CA LYS A 12 48.59 -2.61 -38.60
C LYS A 12 47.45 -2.81 -37.62
N LEU A 13 47.82 -3.34 -36.45
CA LEU A 13 47.00 -3.45 -35.26
C LEU A 13 46.43 -2.07 -34.90
N ALA A 14 45.12 -2.02 -34.61
CA ALA A 14 44.53 -0.88 -33.94
C ALA A 14 44.88 -0.94 -32.44
N PRO A 15 45.33 0.16 -31.83
CA PRO A 15 45.68 0.17 -30.42
C PRO A 15 44.42 0.21 -29.55
N VAL A 16 44.35 -0.71 -28.59
CA VAL A 16 43.47 -0.64 -27.43
C VAL A 16 43.95 0.52 -26.57
N VAL A 17 43.20 1.62 -26.54
CA VAL A 17 43.43 2.72 -25.61
C VAL A 17 42.60 2.43 -24.35
N LEU A 18 43.28 1.99 -23.31
CA LEU A 18 42.77 1.94 -21.94
C LEU A 18 42.62 3.39 -21.45
N GLY A 19 41.38 3.81 -21.21
CA GLY A 19 41.07 5.08 -20.56
C GLY A 19 41.43 5.01 -19.07
N PRO A 20 41.88 6.12 -18.45
CA PRO A 20 42.28 6.13 -17.05
C PRO A 20 41.08 6.01 -16.11
N GLU A 21 41.24 5.20 -15.07
CA GLU A 21 40.35 5.13 -13.91
C GLU A 21 40.20 6.52 -13.28
N GLU A 22 38.98 7.03 -13.19
CA GLU A 22 38.67 8.25 -12.46
C GLU A 22 38.68 7.97 -10.95
N LEU A 23 39.78 8.36 -10.32
CA LEU A 23 39.96 8.51 -8.89
C LEU A 23 39.06 9.63 -8.35
N TRP A 24 38.09 9.30 -7.49
CA TRP A 24 37.28 10.26 -6.75
C TRP A 24 38.15 10.99 -5.69
N PRO A 25 38.19 12.32 -5.63
CA PRO A 25 38.92 13.03 -4.58
C PRO A 25 38.14 13.04 -3.24
N PRO A 26 38.78 12.86 -2.08
CA PRO A 26 38.11 12.97 -0.79
C PRO A 26 38.07 14.43 -0.28
N LYS A 27 37.11 14.70 0.61
CA LYS A 27 36.87 15.91 1.44
C LYS A 27 35.87 16.91 0.80
N LEU A 28 34.90 17.50 1.50
CA LEU A 28 34.80 17.92 2.90
C LEU A 28 33.36 17.75 3.42
N ARG A 29 33.20 17.30 4.68
CA ARG A 29 31.91 17.36 5.39
C ARG A 29 31.69 18.79 5.90
N PRO A 30 30.52 19.42 5.70
CA PRO A 30 30.13 20.58 6.49
C PRO A 30 29.85 20.14 7.93
N GLU A 31 30.61 20.67 8.89
CA GLU A 31 30.26 20.61 10.31
C GLU A 31 28.95 21.37 10.53
N VAL A 32 27.86 20.64 10.71
CA VAL A 32 26.62 21.20 11.27
C VAL A 32 26.75 21.12 12.78
N LEU A 33 26.93 22.28 13.42
CA LEU A 33 26.83 22.46 14.86
C LEU A 33 25.50 21.86 15.35
N ARG A 34 25.58 20.77 16.13
CA ARG A 34 24.45 20.23 16.88
C ARG A 34 24.23 21.11 18.11
N PRO A 35 22.99 21.53 18.43
CA PRO A 35 22.69 22.10 19.74
C PRO A 35 22.96 21.05 20.83
N GLU A 36 23.61 21.48 21.92
CA GLU A 36 23.87 20.65 23.09
C GLU A 36 22.55 20.22 23.74
N VAL A 37 22.37 18.91 23.93
CA VAL A 37 21.26 18.33 24.70
C VAL A 37 21.62 18.43 26.19
N PRO A 38 20.75 18.96 27.07
CA PRO A 38 21.02 18.96 28.50
C PRO A 38 21.22 17.53 29.03
N ARG A 39 22.28 17.32 29.80
CA ARG A 39 22.59 16.05 30.46
C ARG A 39 21.43 15.63 31.37
N ALA A 40 21.01 14.37 31.24
CA ALA A 40 20.11 13.72 32.17
C ALA A 40 20.77 13.64 33.56
N VAL A 41 20.09 14.19 34.56
CA VAL A 41 20.40 13.95 35.97
C VAL A 41 19.91 12.55 36.34
N ASP A 42 20.83 11.81 36.94
CA ASP A 42 20.68 10.44 37.40
C ASP A 42 19.63 10.36 38.51
N ALA A 43 18.55 9.60 38.29
CA ALA A 43 17.60 9.25 39.33
C ALA A 43 16.94 7.89 39.03
N GLY A 44 17.42 6.86 39.70
CA GLY A 44 16.57 5.80 40.23
C GLY A 44 16.22 4.64 39.30
N SER A 45 16.94 3.54 39.49
CA SER A 45 16.60 2.18 39.07
C SER A 45 15.13 1.81 39.31
N GLY A 46 14.40 1.58 38.22
CA GLY A 46 13.07 0.96 38.21
C GLY A 46 12.77 0.46 36.81
N GLY A 47 13.15 -0.77 36.51
CA GLY A 47 12.87 -1.42 35.23
C GLY A 47 11.36 -1.64 35.06
N PHE A 48 10.69 -0.68 34.43
CA PHE A 48 9.45 -0.93 33.72
C PHE A 48 9.84 -1.14 32.25
N THR A 49 9.83 -2.39 31.81
CA THR A 49 9.68 -2.68 30.38
C THR A 49 8.37 -2.03 29.95
N ASP A 50 8.46 -1.03 29.07
CA ASP A 50 7.31 -0.43 28.39
C ASP A 50 6.75 -1.47 27.42
N VAL A 51 6.01 -2.44 27.96
CA VAL A 51 5.31 -3.46 27.19
C VAL A 51 4.08 -2.77 26.60
N CYS A 52 4.08 -2.59 25.29
CA CYS A 52 2.94 -2.03 24.59
C CYS A 52 1.70 -2.90 24.91
N PRO A 53 0.56 -2.34 25.34
CA PRO A 53 -0.63 -3.12 25.72
C PRO A 53 -1.15 -4.08 24.64
N GLN A 54 -0.71 -3.91 23.39
CA GLN A 54 -1.09 -4.73 22.24
C GLN A 54 -0.45 -6.12 22.20
N ASP A 55 0.60 -6.39 23.00
CA ASP A 55 1.32 -7.68 22.99
C ASP A 55 0.45 -8.87 23.41
N ARG A 56 -0.65 -8.66 24.16
CA ARG A 56 -1.57 -9.77 24.53
C ARG A 56 -2.38 -10.33 23.37
N ALA A 57 -2.63 -9.54 22.33
CA ALA A 57 -3.35 -10.01 21.14
C ALA A 57 -2.38 -10.67 20.13
N LYS A 58 -1.12 -10.25 20.14
CA LYS A 58 -0.05 -10.79 19.28
C LYS A 58 0.26 -12.22 19.71
N GLY A 59 -0.11 -13.20 18.87
CA GLY A 59 0.05 -14.63 19.15
C GLY A 59 -1.22 -15.34 19.64
N ASN A 60 -2.33 -14.63 19.87
CA ASN A 60 -3.63 -15.25 20.08
C ASN A 60 -4.29 -15.53 18.72
N ALA A 61 -4.39 -16.81 18.35
CA ALA A 61 -4.91 -17.23 17.05
C ALA A 61 -6.39 -16.86 16.82
N ASP A 62 -7.17 -16.60 17.87
CA ASP A 62 -8.57 -16.15 17.74
C ASP A 62 -8.66 -14.65 17.45
N LEU A 63 -7.72 -13.86 17.98
CA LEU A 63 -7.73 -12.40 17.92
C LEU A 63 -6.84 -11.83 16.80
N ALA A 64 -5.84 -12.58 16.35
CA ALA A 64 -4.87 -12.14 15.34
C ALA A 64 -4.68 -13.19 14.22
N TYR A 65 -4.40 -12.71 13.01
CA TYR A 65 -3.91 -13.58 11.94
C TYR A 65 -2.51 -14.09 12.26
N VAL A 66 -2.25 -15.34 11.88
CA VAL A 66 -0.94 -15.97 12.02
C VAL A 66 -0.14 -15.69 10.75
N LEU A 67 0.95 -14.93 10.87
CA LEU A 67 1.88 -14.59 9.79
C LEU A 67 3.27 -15.16 10.09
N ASN A 68 3.39 -16.49 10.08
CA ASN A 68 4.62 -17.22 10.43
C ASN A 68 5.41 -17.70 9.21
N ALA A 69 4.77 -17.85 8.05
CA ALA A 69 5.36 -18.29 6.80
C ALA A 69 6.56 -17.42 6.40
N ASP A 70 7.48 -18.04 5.66
CA ASP A 70 8.65 -17.39 5.09
C ASP A 70 8.83 -17.86 3.64
N PRO A 71 8.51 -17.02 2.65
CA PRO A 71 8.01 -15.64 2.79
C PRO A 71 6.58 -15.58 3.35
N CYS A 72 6.18 -14.44 3.91
CA CYS A 72 4.80 -14.21 4.38
C CYS A 72 3.77 -14.28 3.26
N GLY A 73 4.17 -13.90 2.05
CA GLY A 73 3.23 -13.66 0.97
C GLY A 73 3.86 -13.05 -0.27
N HIS A 74 3.04 -12.92 -1.30
CA HIS A 74 3.37 -12.10 -2.47
C HIS A 74 2.89 -10.66 -2.26
N CYS A 75 3.68 -9.70 -2.76
CA CYS A 75 3.34 -8.29 -2.85
C CYS A 75 3.49 -7.83 -4.29
N LEU A 76 2.37 -7.50 -4.96
CA LEU A 76 2.40 -6.92 -6.30
C LEU A 76 2.30 -5.40 -6.21
N ILE A 77 3.28 -4.69 -6.77
CA ILE A 77 3.27 -3.23 -6.90
C ILE A 77 3.04 -2.87 -8.36
N ILE A 78 1.93 -2.22 -8.67
CA ILE A 78 1.66 -1.62 -9.98
C ILE A 78 1.97 -0.13 -9.89
N ASN A 79 2.99 0.33 -10.62
CA ASN A 79 3.43 1.72 -10.63
C ASN A 79 3.26 2.34 -12.02
N ASN A 80 2.17 3.07 -12.22
CA ASN A 80 1.88 3.76 -13.48
C ASN A 80 2.34 5.22 -13.37
N VAL A 81 3.33 5.58 -14.17
CA VAL A 81 3.98 6.89 -14.18
C VAL A 81 3.73 7.62 -15.50
N ASN A 82 3.89 6.93 -16.61
CA ASN A 82 3.82 7.50 -17.95
C ASN A 82 2.51 7.08 -18.62
N PHE A 83 1.69 8.06 -18.99
CA PHE A 83 0.37 7.84 -19.59
C PHE A 83 0.38 8.29 -21.05
N CYS A 84 -0.47 7.66 -21.88
CA CYS A 84 -0.60 8.03 -23.28
C CYS A 84 -1.10 9.47 -23.42
N ARG A 85 -0.64 10.16 -24.47
CA ARG A 85 -0.96 11.58 -24.67
C ARG A 85 -2.46 11.80 -24.87
N GLU A 86 -3.13 10.84 -25.50
CA GLU A 86 -4.55 10.84 -25.80
C GLU A 86 -5.42 10.86 -24.54
N SER A 87 -4.93 10.30 -23.43
CA SER A 87 -5.66 10.28 -22.15
C SER A 87 -5.74 11.66 -21.47
N GLY A 88 -4.87 12.60 -21.83
CA GLY A 88 -4.74 13.88 -21.12
C GLY A 88 -4.16 13.79 -19.69
N LEU A 89 -3.83 12.59 -19.21
CA LEU A 89 -3.27 12.37 -17.88
C LEU A 89 -1.79 12.77 -17.85
N ARG A 90 -1.40 13.56 -16.84
CA ARG A 90 -0.02 14.02 -16.67
C ARG A 90 0.89 12.91 -16.14
N ALA A 91 2.17 12.96 -16.47
CA ALA A 91 3.16 12.06 -15.88
C ALA A 91 3.22 12.19 -14.34
N ARG A 92 3.36 11.07 -13.64
CA ARG A 92 3.37 11.02 -12.16
C ARG A 92 4.80 11.11 -11.59
N THR A 93 5.54 12.16 -11.96
CA THR A 93 6.96 12.39 -11.57
C THR A 93 7.18 12.36 -10.07
N GLY A 94 7.85 11.35 -9.53
CA GLY A 94 8.02 11.13 -8.07
C GLY A 94 7.37 9.84 -7.57
N SER A 95 6.48 9.23 -8.37
CA SER A 95 5.89 7.92 -8.03
C SER A 95 6.93 6.78 -8.00
N ASN A 96 8.07 6.91 -8.68
CA ASN A 96 9.16 5.94 -8.56
C ASN A 96 9.78 5.94 -7.16
N ILE A 97 9.80 7.09 -6.48
CA ILE A 97 10.27 7.19 -5.09
C ILE A 97 9.29 6.45 -4.18
N ASP A 98 7.99 6.65 -4.39
CA ASP A 98 6.94 5.92 -3.68
C ASP A 98 7.03 4.41 -3.91
N CYS A 99 7.27 3.99 -5.16
CA CYS A 99 7.45 2.59 -5.53
C CYS A 99 8.64 1.96 -4.79
N GLU A 100 9.79 2.65 -4.76
CA GLU A 100 10.99 2.21 -4.04
C GLU A 100 10.75 2.06 -2.54
N ARG A 101 10.05 3.03 -1.91
CA ARG A 101 9.68 2.94 -0.48
C ARG A 101 8.84 1.71 -0.20
N MET A 102 7.78 1.51 -0.98
CA MET A 102 6.88 0.37 -0.79
C MET A 102 7.55 -0.96 -1.08
N TRP A 103 8.44 -1.00 -2.08
CA TRP A 103 9.25 -2.19 -2.36
C TRP A 103 10.12 -2.54 -1.15
N ARG A 104 10.92 -1.59 -0.64
CA ARG A 104 11.78 -1.80 0.52
C ARG A 104 10.97 -2.21 1.75
N ARG A 105 9.88 -1.51 2.01
CA ARG A 105 9.01 -1.78 3.16
C ARG A 105 8.50 -3.21 3.14
N PHE A 106 7.82 -3.63 2.07
CA PHE A 106 7.25 -4.97 2.03
C PHE A 106 8.30 -6.07 1.91
N HIS A 107 9.46 -5.77 1.33
CA HIS A 107 10.58 -6.70 1.36
C HIS A 107 11.08 -6.94 2.79
N LEU A 108 11.25 -5.88 3.61
CA LEU A 108 11.62 -6.00 5.02
C LEU A 108 10.55 -6.75 5.83
N LEU A 109 9.28 -6.58 5.49
CA LEU A 109 8.15 -7.32 6.08
C LEU A 109 8.00 -8.75 5.53
N GLN A 110 9.05 -9.33 4.94
CA GLN A 110 9.13 -10.71 4.48
C GLN A 110 8.17 -11.07 3.33
N PHE A 111 7.82 -10.13 2.46
CA PHE A 111 7.06 -10.42 1.23
C PHE A 111 8.00 -10.59 0.03
N VAL A 112 7.59 -11.46 -0.89
CA VAL A 112 8.15 -11.52 -2.25
C VAL A 112 7.52 -10.41 -3.06
N VAL A 113 8.28 -9.34 -3.30
CA VAL A 113 7.79 -8.14 -3.97
C VAL A 113 8.06 -8.20 -5.48
N GLU A 114 7.01 -8.09 -6.28
CA GLU A 114 7.07 -7.95 -7.74
C GLU A 114 6.59 -6.54 -8.14
N VAL A 115 7.41 -5.81 -8.90
CA VAL A 115 7.05 -4.48 -9.41
C VAL A 115 6.71 -4.57 -10.90
N LYS A 116 5.56 -4.04 -11.30
CA LYS A 116 5.16 -3.87 -12.70
C LYS A 116 4.90 -2.41 -12.99
N CYS A 117 5.62 -1.87 -13.98
CA CYS A 117 5.55 -0.46 -14.34
C CYS A 117 4.70 -0.23 -15.59
N ASP A 118 4.02 0.92 -15.62
CA ASP A 118 3.36 1.48 -16.80
C ASP A 118 2.40 0.52 -17.53
N LEU A 119 1.53 -0.15 -16.76
CA LEU A 119 0.55 -1.10 -17.28
C LEU A 119 -0.71 -0.40 -17.81
N THR A 120 -1.16 -0.80 -18.99
CA THR A 120 -2.52 -0.51 -19.49
C THR A 120 -3.58 -1.16 -18.60
N ALA A 121 -4.83 -0.71 -18.67
CA ALA A 121 -5.92 -1.27 -17.88
C ALA A 121 -6.07 -2.79 -18.08
N LYS A 122 -5.94 -3.26 -19.32
CA LYS A 122 -5.96 -4.69 -19.65
C LYS A 122 -4.79 -5.43 -19.00
N GLN A 123 -3.58 -4.89 -19.06
CA GLN A 123 -2.40 -5.50 -18.46
C GLN A 123 -2.47 -5.50 -16.93
N MET A 124 -3.04 -4.47 -16.31
CA MET A 124 -3.29 -4.43 -14.86
C MET A 124 -4.18 -5.60 -14.44
N VAL A 125 -5.32 -5.77 -15.13
CA VAL A 125 -6.24 -6.90 -14.87
C VAL A 125 -5.52 -8.24 -15.07
N GLN A 126 -4.74 -8.38 -16.13
CA GLN A 126 -3.98 -9.62 -16.38
C GLN A 126 -2.96 -9.90 -15.27
N ALA A 127 -2.23 -8.89 -14.78
CA ALA A 127 -1.28 -9.04 -13.70
C ALA A 127 -1.96 -9.45 -12.39
N LEU A 128 -3.11 -8.84 -12.06
CA LEU A 128 -3.89 -9.19 -10.88
C LEU A 128 -4.45 -10.62 -10.96
N MET A 129 -4.97 -11.01 -12.13
CA MET A 129 -5.44 -12.37 -12.36
C MET A 129 -4.29 -13.39 -12.30
N GLN A 130 -3.08 -13.03 -12.76
CA GLN A 130 -1.91 -13.89 -12.63
C GLN A 130 -1.55 -14.11 -11.16
N LEU A 131 -1.52 -13.04 -10.35
CA LEU A 131 -1.27 -13.14 -8.91
C LEU A 131 -2.33 -13.99 -8.21
N ALA A 132 -3.62 -13.74 -8.46
CA ALA A 132 -4.72 -14.49 -7.86
C ALA A 132 -4.73 -15.98 -8.24
N ARG A 133 -4.11 -16.37 -9.36
CA ARG A 133 -4.00 -17.77 -9.81
C ARG A 133 -2.78 -18.50 -9.24
N GLN A 134 -1.86 -17.81 -8.59
CA GLN A 134 -0.73 -18.45 -7.92
C GLN A 134 -1.22 -19.32 -6.75
N ASP A 135 -0.41 -20.30 -6.36
CA ASP A 135 -0.68 -21.09 -5.17
C ASP A 135 -0.18 -20.37 -3.92
N HIS A 136 -1.11 -19.81 -3.15
CA HIS A 136 -0.84 -19.14 -1.88
C HIS A 136 -0.99 -20.07 -0.67
N SER A 137 -1.14 -21.38 -0.88
CA SER A 137 -1.44 -22.32 0.22
C SER A 137 -0.39 -22.31 1.33
N ALA A 138 0.89 -22.20 0.96
CA ALA A 138 2.03 -22.12 1.88
C ALA A 138 2.33 -20.70 2.41
N LEU A 139 1.55 -19.69 1.99
CA LEU A 139 1.72 -18.28 2.37
C LEU A 139 0.63 -17.86 3.35
N ASP A 140 0.82 -16.76 4.06
CA ASP A 140 -0.12 -16.28 5.08
C ASP A 140 -0.89 -15.03 4.67
N CYS A 141 -0.36 -14.24 3.73
CA CYS A 141 -0.92 -12.94 3.36
C CYS A 141 -0.71 -12.66 1.86
N CYS A 142 -1.54 -11.77 1.30
CA CYS A 142 -1.32 -11.23 -0.04
C CYS A 142 -1.45 -9.71 -0.01
N VAL A 143 -0.56 -9.01 -0.70
CA VAL A 143 -0.54 -7.54 -0.77
C VAL A 143 -0.58 -7.08 -2.22
N VAL A 144 -1.37 -6.05 -2.50
CA VAL A 144 -1.42 -5.35 -3.77
C VAL A 144 -1.29 -3.85 -3.52
N VAL A 145 -0.28 -3.22 -4.10
CA VAL A 145 -0.08 -1.77 -4.06
C VAL A 145 -0.31 -1.21 -5.46
N ILE A 146 -1.14 -0.19 -5.59
CA ILE A 146 -1.38 0.48 -6.88
C ILE A 146 -1.09 1.97 -6.74
N LEU A 147 -0.13 2.44 -7.55
CA LEU A 147 0.27 3.84 -7.65
C LEU A 147 -0.12 4.35 -9.04
N SER A 148 -1.23 5.08 -9.15
CA SER A 148 -1.71 5.60 -10.44
C SER A 148 -2.52 6.90 -10.28
N HIS A 149 -3.06 7.41 -11.38
CA HIS A 149 -4.21 8.32 -11.33
C HIS A 149 -5.47 7.53 -10.98
N GLY A 150 -6.48 8.23 -10.48
CA GLY A 150 -7.78 7.64 -10.20
C GLY A 150 -8.93 8.57 -10.52
N CYS A 151 -10.13 8.03 -10.48
CA CYS A 151 -11.37 8.76 -10.66
C CYS A 151 -12.47 8.15 -9.79
N GLN A 152 -13.54 8.93 -9.63
CA GLN A 152 -14.76 8.41 -9.04
C GLN A 152 -15.40 7.40 -9.99
N ALA A 153 -15.92 6.30 -9.44
CA ALA A 153 -16.63 5.28 -10.19
C ALA A 153 -17.90 4.87 -9.44
N SER A 154 -18.96 4.58 -10.20
CA SER A 154 -20.14 3.88 -9.66
C SER A 154 -19.71 2.52 -9.13
N HIS A 155 -20.18 2.17 -7.94
CA HIS A 155 -19.80 0.97 -7.23
C HIS A 155 -20.96 0.50 -6.37
N LEU A 156 -20.98 -0.79 -6.07
CA LEU A 156 -21.88 -1.36 -5.07
C LEU A 156 -21.17 -1.52 -3.73
N GLN A 157 -19.86 -1.82 -3.76
CA GLN A 157 -19.11 -2.20 -2.55
C GLN A 157 -17.88 -1.34 -2.32
N PHE A 158 -17.02 -1.17 -3.34
CA PHE A 158 -15.74 -0.48 -3.20
C PHE A 158 -15.65 0.75 -4.11
N PRO A 159 -15.58 1.96 -3.56
CA PRO A 159 -15.56 3.19 -4.36
C PRO A 159 -14.27 3.37 -5.16
N GLY A 160 -14.43 4.04 -6.30
CA GLY A 160 -13.30 4.57 -7.07
C GLY A 160 -12.72 3.58 -8.09
N ALA A 161 -11.88 4.13 -8.96
CA ALA A 161 -11.16 3.41 -9.98
C ALA A 161 -9.74 3.96 -10.15
N VAL A 162 -8.88 3.12 -10.71
CA VAL A 162 -7.49 3.46 -11.03
C VAL A 162 -7.29 3.40 -12.53
N TYR A 163 -6.54 4.34 -13.09
CA TYR A 163 -6.26 4.37 -14.52
C TYR A 163 -5.09 3.46 -14.89
N GLY A 164 -5.24 2.74 -16.01
CA GLY A 164 -4.12 2.23 -16.78
C GLY A 164 -3.40 3.35 -17.54
N THR A 165 -2.23 3.05 -18.10
CA THR A 165 -1.44 3.99 -18.91
C THR A 165 -2.13 4.37 -20.23
N ASP A 166 -3.10 3.58 -20.67
CA ASP A 166 -4.02 3.85 -21.78
C ASP A 166 -5.14 4.85 -21.42
N GLY A 167 -5.21 5.32 -20.18
CA GLY A 167 -6.29 6.21 -19.71
C GLY A 167 -7.61 5.49 -19.50
N CYS A 168 -7.64 4.15 -19.59
CA CYS A 168 -8.84 3.38 -19.29
C CYS A 168 -8.92 3.05 -17.79
N PRO A 169 -10.08 3.20 -17.13
CA PRO A 169 -10.22 2.92 -15.71
C PRO A 169 -10.40 1.43 -15.43
N VAL A 170 -9.87 0.98 -14.29
CA VAL A 170 -10.16 -0.32 -13.66
C VAL A 170 -10.75 -0.04 -12.28
N SER A 171 -12.00 -0.47 -12.03
CA SER A 171 -12.65 -0.23 -10.74
C SER A 171 -11.93 -0.98 -9.62
N VAL A 172 -11.85 -0.35 -8.43
CA VAL A 172 -11.28 -1.01 -7.25
C VAL A 172 -12.12 -2.21 -6.86
N GLU A 173 -13.44 -2.15 -7.03
CA GLU A 173 -14.34 -3.30 -6.87
C GLU A 173 -13.91 -4.50 -7.72
N ARG A 174 -13.56 -4.31 -9.01
CA ARG A 174 -13.09 -5.39 -9.87
C ARG A 174 -11.74 -5.95 -9.40
N ILE A 175 -10.84 -5.07 -8.95
CA ILE A 175 -9.52 -5.46 -8.43
C ILE A 175 -9.69 -6.36 -7.21
N VAL A 176 -10.46 -5.91 -6.23
CA VAL A 176 -10.69 -6.62 -4.97
C VAL A 176 -11.41 -7.95 -5.20
N ASN A 177 -12.46 -7.96 -6.05
CA ASN A 177 -13.24 -9.15 -6.35
C ASN A 177 -12.44 -10.23 -7.10
N THR A 178 -11.29 -9.89 -7.68
CA THR A 178 -10.38 -10.89 -8.28
C THR A 178 -9.81 -11.85 -7.22
N PHE A 179 -9.74 -11.42 -5.96
CA PHE A 179 -9.16 -12.17 -4.85
C PHE A 179 -10.20 -12.74 -3.86
N ASN A 180 -11.47 -12.76 -4.24
CA ASN A 180 -12.51 -13.34 -3.39
C ASN A 180 -12.35 -14.87 -3.26
N GLY A 181 -13.16 -15.50 -2.40
CA GLY A 181 -13.07 -16.95 -2.14
C GLY A 181 -13.25 -17.83 -3.38
N THR A 182 -13.88 -17.34 -4.44
CA THR A 182 -14.05 -18.07 -5.71
C THR A 182 -12.87 -17.83 -6.66
N GLY A 183 -12.39 -16.58 -6.74
CA GLY A 183 -11.28 -16.18 -7.63
C GLY A 183 -9.90 -16.63 -7.15
N CYS A 184 -9.70 -16.74 -5.84
CA CYS A 184 -8.42 -17.15 -5.25
C CYS A 184 -8.62 -18.06 -4.02
N PRO A 185 -8.98 -19.35 -4.20
CA PRO A 185 -9.28 -20.27 -3.09
C PRO A 185 -8.13 -20.45 -2.08
N SER A 186 -6.88 -20.38 -2.53
CA SER A 186 -5.67 -20.52 -1.69
C SER A 186 -5.46 -19.36 -0.69
N LEU A 187 -6.22 -18.25 -0.84
CA LEU A 187 -6.25 -17.10 0.07
C LEU A 187 -7.54 -17.02 0.94
N ARG A 188 -8.37 -18.08 0.96
CA ARG A 188 -9.51 -18.16 1.88
C ARG A 188 -9.01 -18.15 3.32
N GLY A 189 -9.62 -17.32 4.17
CA GLY A 189 -9.22 -17.19 5.57
C GLY A 189 -7.96 -16.36 5.81
N LYS A 190 -7.29 -15.89 4.75
CA LYS A 190 -6.01 -15.17 4.80
C LYS A 190 -6.20 -13.69 4.44
N PRO A 191 -5.50 -12.76 5.12
CA PRO A 191 -5.58 -11.34 4.84
C PRO A 191 -5.14 -10.98 3.41
N LYS A 192 -5.97 -10.18 2.75
CA LYS A 192 -5.75 -9.62 1.41
C LYS A 192 -5.75 -8.10 1.51
N LEU A 193 -4.58 -7.50 1.36
CA LEU A 193 -4.36 -6.09 1.63
C LEU A 193 -4.17 -5.31 0.32
N PHE A 194 -4.92 -4.23 0.15
CA PHE A 194 -4.87 -3.37 -1.01
C PHE A 194 -4.51 -1.95 -0.57
N PHE A 195 -3.42 -1.40 -1.07
CA PHE A 195 -3.00 -0.01 -0.82
C PHE A 195 -3.10 0.78 -2.11
N ILE A 196 -4.08 1.68 -2.17
CA ILE A 196 -4.46 2.41 -3.38
C ILE A 196 -4.06 3.87 -3.24
N GLN A 197 -2.94 4.24 -3.87
CA GLN A 197 -2.53 5.62 -4.06
C GLN A 197 -3.05 6.12 -5.40
N ALA A 198 -4.24 6.70 -5.37
CA ALA A 198 -4.93 7.29 -6.52
C ALA A 198 -5.86 8.42 -6.07
N CYS A 199 -6.19 9.35 -6.96
CA CYS A 199 -7.19 10.37 -6.67
C CYS A 199 -8.58 9.71 -6.58
N GLY A 200 -9.37 10.08 -5.56
CA GLY A 200 -10.76 9.64 -5.42
C GLY A 200 -11.74 10.45 -6.29
N GLY A 201 -11.31 11.61 -6.79
CA GLY A 201 -12.06 12.53 -7.63
C GLY A 201 -11.27 13.83 -7.86
N GLU A 202 -11.93 14.86 -8.39
CA GLU A 202 -11.31 16.15 -8.75
C GLU A 202 -11.49 17.25 -7.68
N GLN A 203 -12.27 16.97 -6.62
CA GLN A 203 -12.59 17.96 -5.60
C GLN A 203 -11.39 18.23 -4.69
N LYS A 204 -11.03 19.51 -4.53
CA LYS A 204 -10.00 19.96 -3.58
C LYS A 204 -10.65 20.31 -2.26
N ASP A 205 -10.19 19.70 -1.18
CA ASP A 205 -10.65 20.01 0.18
C ASP A 205 -9.83 21.16 0.78
N HIS A 206 -10.53 22.21 1.21
CA HIS A 206 -9.94 23.35 1.91
C HIS A 206 -9.97 23.18 3.43
N GLY A 207 -10.66 22.16 3.95
CA GLY A 207 -10.86 21.93 5.36
C GLY A 207 -11.72 23.01 6.03
N PHE A 208 -11.72 22.99 7.36
CA PHE A 208 -12.36 23.97 8.23
C PHE A 208 -11.43 24.27 9.42
N GLU A 209 -11.61 25.41 10.08
CA GLU A 209 -10.81 25.79 11.25
C GLU A 209 -11.22 24.95 12.47
N VAL A 210 -10.23 24.43 13.19
CA VAL A 210 -10.44 23.68 14.44
C VAL A 210 -9.75 24.44 15.56
N GLU A 211 -10.52 24.94 16.54
CA GLU A 211 -9.97 25.43 17.80
C GLU A 211 -9.45 24.25 18.61
N SER A 212 -8.18 24.30 19.01
CA SER A 212 -7.55 23.27 19.82
C SER A 212 -8.04 23.34 21.27
N THR A 213 -9.10 22.59 21.59
CA THR A 213 -9.61 22.43 22.96
C THR A 213 -9.21 21.06 23.51
N SER A 214 -8.48 21.08 24.64
CA SER A 214 -8.23 19.91 25.49
C SER A 214 -9.49 19.55 26.30
N PRO A 215 -9.69 18.29 26.70
CA PRO A 215 -11.01 17.74 26.96
C PRO A 215 -11.57 18.12 28.34
N GLU A 216 -12.84 18.47 28.38
CA GLU A 216 -13.68 18.29 29.57
C GLU A 216 -14.79 17.27 29.28
N ASP A 217 -14.91 16.35 30.22
CA ASP A 217 -15.76 15.17 30.29
C ASP A 217 -17.18 15.53 30.71
N LYS A 218 -18.21 15.20 29.91
CA LYS A 218 -19.59 14.97 30.39
C LYS A 218 -20.31 13.87 29.59
N THR A 219 -20.77 12.91 30.37
CA THR A 219 -21.56 11.67 30.15
C THR A 219 -22.64 11.65 29.06
N PRO A 220 -22.94 10.46 28.46
CA PRO A 220 -24.00 10.29 27.46
C PRO A 220 -25.31 9.75 28.06
N SER A 221 -26.45 10.26 27.59
CA SER A 221 -27.71 9.52 27.58
C SER A 221 -28.52 9.92 26.36
N SER A 222 -28.64 9.02 25.39
CA SER A 222 -29.78 8.86 24.47
C SER A 222 -29.47 7.67 23.55
N ASP A 223 -30.35 6.68 23.59
CA ASP A 223 -30.29 5.47 22.76
C ASP A 223 -30.48 5.81 21.27
N PRO A 224 -29.68 5.24 20.34
CA PRO A 224 -30.05 5.21 18.93
C PRO A 224 -30.81 3.91 18.60
N GLU A 225 -32.10 4.03 18.31
CA GLU A 225 -32.84 3.02 17.53
C GLU A 225 -32.35 3.04 16.08
N ALA A 226 -32.24 1.85 15.48
CA ALA A 226 -31.75 1.64 14.12
C ALA A 226 -32.92 1.43 13.14
N ASP A 227 -32.97 2.24 12.09
CA ASP A 227 -33.86 2.05 10.94
C ASP A 227 -33.24 1.04 9.95
N ALA A 228 -33.39 -0.26 10.24
CA ALA A 228 -33.13 -1.31 9.27
C ALA A 228 -34.26 -2.34 9.28
N THR A 229 -34.91 -2.51 8.13
CA THR A 229 -35.89 -3.58 7.88
C THR A 229 -35.21 -4.73 7.12
N PRO A 230 -35.34 -6.00 7.56
CA PRO A 230 -34.95 -7.14 6.76
C PRO A 230 -35.96 -7.41 5.63
N PHE A 231 -35.42 -7.76 4.47
CA PHE A 231 -36.12 -8.21 3.27
C PHE A 231 -37.00 -9.44 3.55
N GLN A 232 -38.23 -9.47 3.05
CA GLN A 232 -39.15 -10.61 3.21
C GLN A 232 -38.71 -11.84 2.41
N GLU A 233 -38.72 -13.01 3.04
CA GLU A 233 -38.58 -14.32 2.42
C GLU A 233 -39.89 -14.80 1.77
N GLY A 234 -39.77 -15.38 0.57
CA GLY A 234 -40.75 -16.33 0.06
C GLY A 234 -40.54 -17.72 0.68
N PRO A 235 -41.52 -18.64 0.63
CA PRO A 235 -41.45 -19.87 1.41
C PRO A 235 -40.48 -20.86 0.76
N ARG A 236 -39.48 -21.30 1.52
CA ARG A 236 -38.78 -22.56 1.25
C ARG A 236 -38.62 -23.38 2.52
N SER A 237 -38.78 -24.67 2.30
CA SER A 237 -38.93 -25.75 3.26
C SER A 237 -37.66 -26.60 3.33
N ILE A 238 -37.47 -27.24 4.49
CA ILE A 238 -36.65 -28.41 4.81
C ILE A 238 -35.23 -28.07 5.30
N ASP A 239 -34.99 -28.51 6.54
CA ASP A 239 -33.76 -28.47 7.33
C ASP A 239 -32.53 -28.99 6.55
N GLU A 240 -31.57 -28.10 6.27
CA GLU A 240 -30.17 -28.48 6.05
C GLU A 240 -29.35 -28.01 7.27
N PRO A 241 -28.47 -28.84 7.83
CA PRO A 241 -27.65 -28.43 8.95
C PRO A 241 -26.64 -27.36 8.50
N ASP A 242 -26.76 -26.15 9.04
CA ASP A 242 -25.92 -24.95 8.86
C ASP A 242 -24.44 -25.12 9.29
N ALA A 243 -23.95 -26.35 9.41
CA ALA A 243 -22.62 -26.69 9.95
C ALA A 243 -21.53 -26.83 8.86
N VAL A 244 -21.61 -26.04 7.79
CA VAL A 244 -20.42 -25.72 6.98
C VAL A 244 -19.96 -24.34 7.40
N SER A 245 -18.72 -24.25 7.90
CA SER A 245 -18.06 -22.97 8.22
C SER A 245 -17.95 -22.12 6.95
N SER A 246 -19.01 -21.39 6.63
CA SER A 246 -19.10 -20.54 5.45
C SER A 246 -18.64 -19.14 5.82
N LEU A 247 -17.74 -18.58 5.03
CA LEU A 247 -17.29 -17.20 5.18
C LEU A 247 -18.03 -16.33 4.15
N PRO A 248 -18.49 -15.12 4.51
CA PRO A 248 -19.03 -14.17 3.55
C PRO A 248 -18.06 -13.90 2.39
N THR A 249 -18.60 -13.63 1.20
CA THR A 249 -17.82 -13.45 -0.03
C THR A 249 -16.65 -12.44 0.08
N PRO A 250 -16.79 -11.27 0.73
CA PRO A 250 -15.68 -10.34 0.92
C PRO A 250 -14.98 -10.49 2.29
N SER A 251 -14.64 -11.71 2.71
CA SER A 251 -13.93 -11.93 3.99
C SER A 251 -12.41 -11.74 3.87
N ASP A 252 -11.82 -11.20 4.95
CA ASP A 252 -10.37 -11.03 5.11
C ASP A 252 -9.76 -10.07 4.07
N ILE A 253 -10.47 -8.99 3.76
CA ILE A 253 -10.06 -7.94 2.81
C ILE A 253 -9.86 -6.63 3.57
N LEU A 254 -8.76 -5.92 3.27
CA LEU A 254 -8.59 -4.53 3.67
C LEU A 254 -8.18 -3.70 2.47
N VAL A 255 -8.91 -2.62 2.21
CA VAL A 255 -8.59 -1.66 1.14
C VAL A 255 -8.29 -0.31 1.77
N SER A 256 -7.03 0.10 1.76
CA SER A 256 -6.59 1.43 2.20
C SER A 256 -6.50 2.38 1.00
N TYR A 257 -7.19 3.51 1.10
CA TYR A 257 -7.20 4.58 0.11
C TYR A 257 -6.38 5.76 0.63
N SER A 258 -5.57 6.34 -0.25
CA SER A 258 -4.76 7.52 0.08
C SER A 258 -5.57 8.78 0.39
N THR A 259 -6.82 8.84 -0.07
CA THR A 259 -7.74 9.96 0.16
C THR A 259 -9.18 9.47 0.20
N PHE A 260 -10.04 10.23 0.87
CA PHE A 260 -11.47 9.99 0.90
C PHE A 260 -12.04 10.03 -0.54
N PRO A 261 -12.94 9.10 -0.92
CA PRO A 261 -13.55 9.09 -2.24
C PRO A 261 -14.15 10.45 -2.63
N GLY A 262 -13.91 10.89 -3.88
CA GLY A 262 -14.31 12.21 -4.37
C GLY A 262 -13.20 13.28 -4.29
N PHE A 263 -12.17 13.10 -3.46
CA PHE A 263 -11.13 14.12 -3.23
C PHE A 263 -9.80 13.82 -3.91
N VAL A 264 -8.99 14.87 -4.08
CA VAL A 264 -7.63 14.79 -4.66
C VAL A 264 -6.62 14.19 -3.67
N SER A 265 -5.71 13.36 -4.17
CA SER A 265 -4.56 12.87 -3.41
C SER A 265 -3.29 13.62 -3.83
N TRP A 266 -2.57 14.19 -2.86
CA TRP A 266 -1.44 15.09 -3.11
C TRP A 266 -0.10 14.38 -3.18
N ARG A 267 0.78 14.97 -3.99
CA ARG A 267 2.09 14.42 -4.28
C ARG A 267 3.10 15.52 -4.60
N ASP A 268 4.26 15.43 -3.96
CA ASP A 268 5.40 16.26 -4.26
C ASP A 268 6.29 15.57 -5.33
N PRO A 269 6.75 16.28 -6.37
CA PRO A 269 7.55 15.65 -7.41
C PRO A 269 8.92 15.13 -6.99
N LYS A 270 9.49 15.66 -5.88
CA LYS A 270 10.82 15.33 -5.37
C LYS A 270 10.77 14.40 -4.18
N SER A 271 9.77 14.53 -3.29
CA SER A 271 9.66 13.69 -2.10
C SER A 271 8.67 12.53 -2.24
N GLY A 272 7.81 12.51 -3.27
CA GLY A 272 6.78 11.47 -3.45
C GLY A 272 5.42 11.88 -2.88
N SER A 273 4.51 10.92 -2.71
CA SER A 273 3.16 11.19 -2.22
C SER A 273 3.11 11.30 -0.71
N TRP A 274 2.29 12.23 -0.20
CA TRP A 274 2.16 12.43 1.24
C TRP A 274 1.72 11.16 1.95
N TYR A 275 0.81 10.40 1.32
CA TYR A 275 0.31 9.15 1.87
C TYR A 275 1.40 8.07 1.92
N ILE A 276 2.11 7.78 0.81
CA ILE A 276 3.13 6.72 0.79
C ILE A 276 4.33 7.06 1.66
N GLU A 277 4.78 8.32 1.64
CA GLU A 277 5.85 8.79 2.53
C GLU A 277 5.49 8.58 4.01
N THR A 278 4.26 8.94 4.38
CA THR A 278 3.79 8.83 5.77
C THR A 278 3.56 7.36 6.16
N LEU A 279 3.02 6.56 5.25
CA LEU A 279 2.79 5.13 5.45
C LEU A 279 4.09 4.37 5.68
N ASP A 280 5.11 4.60 4.84
CA ASP A 280 6.42 3.99 5.02
C ASP A 280 7.09 4.39 6.35
N SER A 281 7.04 5.68 6.70
CA SER A 281 7.61 6.19 7.95
C SER A 281 6.93 5.60 9.19
N ILE A 282 5.61 5.46 9.17
CA ILE A 282 4.87 4.85 10.29
C ILE A 282 5.12 3.35 10.38
N PHE A 283 5.19 2.66 9.24
CA PHE A 283 5.49 1.23 9.25
C PHE A 283 6.91 0.98 9.78
N GLU A 284 7.89 1.81 9.44
CA GLU A 284 9.25 1.73 10.01
C GLU A 284 9.22 1.81 11.53
N GLN A 285 8.49 2.79 12.06
CA GLN A 285 8.52 3.10 13.48
C GLN A 285 7.67 2.14 14.32
N TRP A 286 6.55 1.64 13.79
CA TRP A 286 5.50 1.02 14.62
C TRP A 286 5.07 -0.38 14.17
N ALA A 287 5.44 -0.87 12.98
CA ALA A 287 4.96 -2.17 12.49
C ALA A 287 5.39 -3.36 13.34
N HIS A 288 6.45 -3.22 14.14
CA HIS A 288 6.94 -4.26 15.03
C HIS A 288 6.07 -4.46 16.28
N CYS A 289 5.26 -3.48 16.66
CA CYS A 289 4.47 -3.50 17.91
C CYS A 289 2.97 -3.23 17.72
N GLU A 290 2.54 -2.70 16.58
CA GLU A 290 1.15 -2.34 16.34
C GLU A 290 0.48 -3.13 15.20
N ASP A 291 -0.83 -3.34 15.33
CA ASP A 291 -1.63 -3.93 14.27
C ASP A 291 -1.91 -2.94 13.11
N LEU A 292 -2.16 -3.47 11.92
CA LEU A 292 -2.37 -2.69 10.69
C LEU A 292 -3.43 -1.60 10.82
N GLN A 293 -4.51 -1.80 11.57
CA GLN A 293 -5.54 -0.77 11.72
C GLN A 293 -5.01 0.41 12.54
N THR A 294 -4.25 0.12 13.59
CA THR A 294 -3.59 1.14 14.40
C THR A 294 -2.57 1.92 13.56
N LEU A 295 -1.77 1.23 12.74
CA LEU A 295 -0.84 1.87 11.80
C LEU A 295 -1.58 2.81 10.83
N LEU A 296 -2.68 2.35 10.23
CA LEU A 296 -3.46 3.17 9.29
C LEU A 296 -4.17 4.34 9.97
N LEU A 297 -4.56 4.22 11.23
CA LEU A 297 -5.09 5.34 12.02
C LEU A 297 -4.02 6.41 12.23
N ARG A 298 -2.78 6.02 12.55
CA ARG A 298 -1.65 6.95 12.63
C ARG A 298 -1.40 7.64 11.28
N VAL A 299 -1.49 6.89 10.18
CA VAL A 299 -1.33 7.45 8.82
C VAL A 299 -2.41 8.49 8.54
N ALA A 300 -3.67 8.18 8.83
CA ALA A 300 -4.78 9.12 8.64
C ALA A 300 -4.55 10.41 9.43
N ASN A 301 -4.15 10.30 10.71
CA ASN A 301 -3.86 11.45 11.56
C ASN A 301 -2.67 12.28 11.06
N ALA A 302 -1.58 11.63 10.65
CA ALA A 302 -0.39 12.34 10.19
C ALA A 302 -0.59 13.01 8.81
N VAL A 303 -1.41 12.43 7.92
CA VAL A 303 -1.71 13.04 6.61
C VAL A 303 -2.75 14.17 6.74
N SER A 304 -3.73 14.07 7.65
CA SER A 304 -4.80 15.06 7.79
C SER A 304 -4.30 16.46 8.18
N VAL A 305 -3.19 16.53 8.91
CA VAL A 305 -2.56 17.79 9.34
C VAL A 305 -1.62 18.40 8.30
N LYS A 306 -1.35 17.70 7.18
CA LYS A 306 -0.43 18.20 6.15
C LYS A 306 -1.06 19.27 5.27
N GLY A 307 -0.26 20.30 4.97
CA GLY A 307 -0.51 21.27 3.91
C GLY A 307 -1.70 22.21 4.11
N ILE A 308 -1.85 23.10 3.12
CA ILE A 308 -2.96 24.05 3.03
C ILE A 308 -4.24 23.33 2.58
N TYR A 309 -4.14 22.51 1.53
CA TYR A 309 -5.21 21.60 1.13
C TYR A 309 -5.19 20.34 1.97
N LYS A 310 -6.37 19.85 2.34
CA LYS A 310 -6.52 18.69 3.21
C LYS A 310 -6.58 17.39 2.40
N GLN A 311 -6.18 16.31 3.05
CA GLN A 311 -6.25 14.96 2.53
C GLN A 311 -6.52 14.02 3.71
N MET A 312 -7.57 13.20 3.59
CA MET A 312 -7.94 12.24 4.63
C MET A 312 -7.84 10.83 4.06
N PRO A 313 -6.74 10.09 4.30
CA PRO A 313 -6.69 8.67 4.00
C PRO A 313 -7.77 7.91 4.77
N GLY A 314 -8.24 6.81 4.19
CA GLY A 314 -9.26 5.96 4.81
C GLY A 314 -9.02 4.49 4.49
N CYS A 315 -9.79 3.61 5.13
CA CYS A 315 -9.78 2.20 4.77
C CYS A 315 -11.18 1.59 4.86
N PHE A 316 -11.44 0.64 3.97
CA PHE A 316 -12.54 -0.30 4.07
C PHE A 316 -11.99 -1.59 4.65
N ASN A 317 -12.43 -1.92 5.85
CA ASN A 317 -11.90 -3.05 6.61
C ASN A 317 -12.96 -4.16 6.74
N PHE A 318 -12.64 -5.31 6.15
CA PHE A 318 -13.38 -6.56 6.25
C PHE A 318 -12.49 -7.70 6.79
N LEU A 319 -11.42 -7.34 7.51
CA LEU A 319 -10.63 -8.26 8.30
C LEU A 319 -11.43 -8.74 9.51
N ARG A 320 -11.26 -10.01 9.86
CA ARG A 320 -11.93 -10.65 11.00
C ARG A 320 -11.06 -10.69 12.26
N LYS A 321 -9.76 -10.47 12.10
CA LYS A 321 -8.75 -10.52 13.16
C LYS A 321 -7.78 -9.35 13.02
N LYS A 322 -7.05 -9.03 14.08
CA LYS A 322 -5.93 -8.10 14.01
C LYS A 322 -4.83 -8.66 13.10
N LEU A 323 -4.16 -7.78 12.36
CA LEU A 323 -3.02 -8.15 11.54
C LEU A 323 -1.78 -7.46 12.08
N PHE A 324 -0.85 -8.24 12.60
CA PHE A 324 0.49 -7.79 12.94
C PHE A 324 1.44 -8.29 11.86
N PHE A 325 2.25 -7.40 11.31
CA PHE A 325 3.25 -7.82 10.33
C PHE A 325 4.37 -8.60 11.00
N LYS A 326 4.96 -9.53 10.26
CA LYS A 326 6.24 -10.15 10.60
C LYS A 326 7.35 -9.14 10.28
N THR A 327 8.16 -8.82 11.27
CA THR A 327 9.27 -7.86 11.20
C THR A 327 10.56 -8.51 11.62
#